data_AF-A0A3A4SED1-F1
#
_entry.id   AF-A0A3A4SED1-F1
#
_cell.length_a   1.000
_cell.length_b   1.000
_cell.length_c   1.000
_cell.angle_alpha   90.00
_cell.angle_beta   90.00
_cell.angle_gamma   90.00
#
_symmetry.space_group_name_H-M   'P 1'
#
loop_
_entity.id
_entity.type
_entity.pdbx_description
1 polymer ?
#
loop_
_entity_poly.entity_id
_entity_poly.type
_entity_poly.pdbx_seq_one_letter_code
_entity_poly.pdbx_strand_id
1 'polypeptide(L)'
;MRQKAGRMDPKAFLIERQPKLVEKWIAAAISAYPADSASFFIDTKDPFANPVGNTIKRSLLLLFAEVVKETMDPVKVNEAMDPIIRLRAVQEMSPSKAVSFIFAIKHLIRKELDRQPQDKKVEWFLSAVESNVDELMLAAIDIYVECRATVYSLRINQAKESVKKLLIKKELMSDIPDINTDLQTLINARCTGIL
;
A
#
# COMPACT_ATOMS: atom_id res chain seq x y z
N MET A 1 7.64 18.60 47.29
CA MET A 1 8.02 17.24 46.85
C MET A 1 8.31 17.28 45.36
N ARG A 2 9.57 17.20 44.95
CA ARG A 2 9.95 17.11 43.53
C ARG A 2 9.61 15.70 43.04
N GLN A 3 8.61 15.54 42.18
CA GLN A 3 8.49 14.32 41.38
C GLN A 3 9.80 14.16 40.61
N LYS A 4 10.52 13.06 40.86
CA LYS A 4 11.52 12.56 39.92
C LYS A 4 10.77 12.35 38.61
N ALA A 5 11.01 13.20 37.61
CA ALA A 5 10.55 12.94 36.26
C ALA A 5 11.17 11.60 35.83
N GLY A 6 10.35 10.54 35.84
CA GLY A 6 10.74 9.26 35.27
C GLY A 6 11.14 9.51 33.82
N ARG A 7 12.29 8.98 33.40
CA ARG A 7 12.76 9.08 32.02
C ARG A 7 11.65 8.53 31.10
N MET A 8 11.08 9.39 30.24
CA MET A 8 9.95 9.03 29.39
C MET A 8 10.34 7.89 28.44
N ASP A 9 9.47 6.91 28.26
CA ASP A 9 9.62 5.96 27.16
C ASP A 9 8.93 6.50 25.90
N PRO A 10 9.67 6.95 24.87
CA PRO A 10 9.07 7.60 23.70
C PRO A 10 8.13 6.65 22.95
N LYS A 11 8.44 5.36 22.89
CA LYS A 11 7.58 4.36 22.26
C LYS A 11 6.23 4.25 22.98
N ALA A 12 6.23 4.00 24.30
CA ALA A 12 5.00 3.93 25.08
C ALA A 12 4.17 5.22 24.97
N PHE A 13 4.84 6.39 25.04
CA PHE A 13 4.19 7.69 24.88
C PHE A 13 3.47 7.86 23.54
N LEU A 14 4.06 7.36 22.44
CA LEU A 14 3.46 7.41 21.11
C LEU A 14 2.35 6.38 20.94
N ILE A 15 2.46 5.20 21.56
CA ILE A 15 1.40 4.18 21.55
C ILE A 15 0.12 4.76 22.20
N GLU A 16 0.24 5.45 23.33
CA GLU A 16 -0.90 6.15 23.96
C GLU A 16 -1.55 7.20 23.05
N ARG A 17 -0.77 7.78 22.13
CA ARG A 17 -1.21 8.81 21.17
C ARG A 17 -1.53 8.26 19.78
N GLN A 18 -1.44 6.93 19.60
CA GLN A 18 -1.63 6.29 18.31
C GLN A 18 -2.92 6.74 17.62
N PRO A 19 -4.10 6.77 18.27
CA PRO A 19 -5.34 7.14 17.58
C PRO A 19 -5.26 8.50 16.89
N LYS A 20 -4.73 9.50 17.61
CA LYS A 20 -4.60 10.88 17.10
C LYS A 20 -3.50 11.02 16.04
N LEU A 21 -2.40 10.27 16.18
CA LEU A 21 -1.31 10.29 15.21
C LEU A 21 -1.72 9.62 13.91
N VAL A 22 -2.34 8.44 14.00
CA VAL A 22 -2.85 7.67 12.86
C VAL A 22 -3.95 8.45 12.15
N GLU A 23 -4.87 9.10 12.86
CA GLU A 23 -5.90 9.96 12.25
C GLU A 23 -5.28 11.09 11.39
N LYS A 24 -4.29 11.80 11.92
CA LYS A 24 -3.56 12.83 11.17
C LYS A 24 -2.80 12.25 9.98
N TRP A 25 -2.24 11.05 10.14
CA TRP A 25 -1.51 10.39 9.07
C TRP A 25 -2.45 9.93 7.95
N ILE A 26 -3.64 9.43 8.29
CA ILE A 26 -4.72 9.14 7.36
C ILE A 26 -5.13 10.41 6.60
N ALA A 27 -5.31 11.53 7.29
CA ALA A 27 -5.63 12.81 6.63
C ALA A 27 -4.53 13.24 5.64
N ALA A 28 -3.25 13.08 6.02
CA ALA A 28 -2.12 13.35 5.14
C ALA A 28 -2.07 12.40 3.93
N ALA A 29 -2.49 11.14 4.10
CA ALA A 29 -2.60 10.19 3.01
C ALA A 29 -3.77 10.55 2.06
N ILE A 30 -4.92 10.92 2.62
CA ILE A 30 -6.14 11.23 1.88
C ILE A 30 -6.03 12.56 1.12
N SER A 31 -5.20 13.51 1.56
CA SER A 31 -4.99 14.78 0.86
C SER A 31 -4.43 14.65 -0.56
N ALA A 32 -3.89 13.48 -0.92
CA ALA A 32 -3.50 13.15 -2.29
C ALA A 32 -4.70 12.92 -3.23
N TYR A 33 -5.92 12.80 -2.70
CA TYR A 33 -7.13 12.56 -3.49
C TYR A 33 -7.87 13.87 -3.80
N PRO A 34 -8.68 13.92 -4.87
CA PRO A 34 -9.60 15.02 -5.10
C PRO A 34 -10.50 15.27 -3.89
N ALA A 35 -10.86 16.53 -3.63
CA ALA A 35 -11.59 16.94 -2.43
C ALA A 35 -12.88 16.13 -2.20
N ASP A 36 -13.64 15.90 -3.26
CA ASP A 36 -14.92 15.17 -3.21
C ASP A 36 -14.74 13.69 -2.81
N SER A 37 -13.63 13.06 -3.20
CA SER A 37 -13.31 11.69 -2.77
C SER A 37 -12.73 11.67 -1.35
N ALA A 38 -11.98 12.70 -0.98
CA ALA A 38 -11.32 12.81 0.31
C ALA A 38 -12.31 12.86 1.47
N SER A 39 -13.36 13.70 1.38
CA SER A 39 -14.41 13.78 2.39
C SER A 39 -15.12 12.43 2.54
N PHE A 40 -15.50 11.80 1.43
CA PHE A 40 -16.15 10.49 1.43
C PHE A 40 -15.32 9.41 2.15
N PHE A 41 -14.00 9.36 1.92
CA PHE A 41 -13.14 8.37 2.57
C PHE A 41 -13.02 8.56 4.09
N ILE A 42 -13.16 9.80 4.56
CA ILE A 42 -13.12 10.14 5.99
C ILE A 42 -14.47 9.80 6.63
N ASP A 43 -15.56 10.32 6.07
CA ASP A 43 -16.89 10.39 6.69
C ASP A 43 -17.65 9.07 6.64
N THR A 44 -17.44 8.26 5.59
CA THR A 44 -18.16 6.99 5.41
C THR A 44 -17.53 5.88 6.25
N LYS A 45 -18.30 5.35 7.22
CA LYS A 45 -17.85 4.27 8.13
C LYS A 45 -18.07 2.86 7.60
N ASP A 46 -19.06 2.66 6.73
CA ASP A 46 -19.35 1.34 6.18
C ASP A 46 -18.19 0.85 5.30
N PRO A 47 -17.55 -0.28 5.62
CA PRO A 47 -16.42 -0.82 4.85
C PRO A 47 -16.79 -1.21 3.42
N PHE A 48 -18.05 -1.58 3.16
CA PHE A 48 -18.50 -1.97 1.83
C PHE A 48 -18.74 -0.75 0.93
N ALA A 49 -19.33 0.31 1.47
CA ALA A 49 -19.46 1.59 0.77
C ALA A 49 -18.12 2.33 0.63
N ASN A 50 -17.15 2.10 1.53
CA ASN A 50 -15.86 2.80 1.56
C ASN A 50 -14.64 1.85 1.57
N PRO A 51 -14.44 1.03 0.53
CA PRO A 51 -13.34 0.06 0.49
C PRO A 51 -11.96 0.74 0.45
N VAL A 52 -11.86 1.88 -0.24
CA VAL A 52 -10.63 2.68 -0.35
C VAL A 52 -10.23 3.28 1.00
N GLY A 53 -11.15 4.01 1.64
CA GLY A 53 -10.90 4.61 2.94
C GLY A 53 -10.60 3.56 4.01
N ASN A 54 -11.31 2.42 4.00
CA ASN A 54 -11.03 1.32 4.93
C ASN A 54 -9.63 0.72 4.72
N THR A 55 -9.21 0.54 3.46
CA THR A 55 -7.87 0.05 3.12
C THR A 55 -6.79 1.00 3.66
N ILE A 56 -6.93 2.31 3.40
CA ILE A 56 -6.00 3.34 3.90
C ILE A 56 -5.95 3.32 5.43
N LYS A 57 -7.10 3.33 6.10
CA LYS A 57 -7.20 3.34 7.57
C LYS A 57 -6.50 2.12 8.19
N ARG A 58 -6.77 0.91 7.67
CA ARG A 58 -6.16 -0.34 8.14
C ARG A 58 -4.65 -0.37 7.91
N SER A 59 -4.21 -0.05 6.68
CA SER A 59 -2.78 -0.05 6.32
C SER A 59 -1.97 0.90 7.21
N LEU A 60 -2.46 2.12 7.44
CA LEU A 60 -1.73 3.11 8.24
C LEU A 60 -1.71 2.78 9.73
N LEU A 61 -2.74 2.13 10.26
CA LEU A 61 -2.74 1.63 11.64
C LEU A 61 -1.65 0.57 11.84
N LEU A 62 -1.55 -0.38 10.91
CA LEU A 62 -0.54 -1.44 10.95
C LEU A 62 0.87 -0.90 10.75
N LEU A 63 1.07 -0.02 9.76
CA LEU A 63 2.38 0.62 9.52
C LEU A 63 2.82 1.47 10.71
N PHE A 64 1.89 2.10 11.44
CA PHE A 64 2.25 2.84 12.66
C PHE A 64 2.82 1.91 13.72
N ALA A 65 2.25 0.71 13.88
CA ALA A 65 2.73 -0.26 14.86
C ALA A 65 4.15 -0.76 14.52
N GLU A 66 4.53 -0.77 13.25
CA GLU A 66 5.88 -1.11 12.80
C GLU A 66 6.85 0.08 12.92
N VAL A 67 6.49 1.27 12.44
CA VAL A 67 7.42 2.42 12.34
C VAL A 67 7.92 2.91 13.71
N VAL A 68 7.20 2.64 14.80
CA VAL A 68 7.59 3.00 16.17
C VAL A 68 8.41 1.91 16.89
N LYS A 69 8.77 0.82 16.19
CA LYS A 69 9.69 -0.20 16.72
C LYS A 69 11.14 0.23 16.47
N GLU A 70 12.04 -0.32 17.26
CA GLU A 70 13.49 -0.21 17.03
C GLU A 70 13.91 -0.94 15.74
N THR A 71 13.23 -2.05 15.42
CA THR A 71 13.42 -2.80 14.18
C THR A 71 12.04 -3.23 13.68
N MET A 72 11.73 -2.91 12.43
CA MET A 72 10.47 -3.30 11.79
C MET A 72 10.48 -4.78 11.43
N ASP A 73 9.29 -5.38 11.36
CA ASP A 73 9.10 -6.69 10.75
C ASP A 73 8.84 -6.52 9.24
N PRO A 74 9.78 -6.93 8.35
CA PRO A 74 9.62 -6.71 6.92
C PRO A 74 8.38 -7.38 6.32
N VAL A 75 7.93 -8.50 6.90
CA VAL A 75 6.72 -9.20 6.43
C VAL A 75 5.50 -8.35 6.73
N LYS A 76 5.37 -7.87 7.98
CA LYS A 76 4.24 -7.01 8.39
C LYS A 76 4.23 -5.67 7.68
N VAL A 77 5.41 -5.10 7.42
CA VAL A 77 5.55 -3.89 6.61
C VAL A 77 4.98 -4.14 5.22
N ASN A 78 5.39 -5.21 4.54
CA ASN A 78 4.88 -5.53 3.20
C ASN A 78 3.37 -5.79 3.21
N GLU A 79 2.85 -6.59 4.14
CA GLU A 79 1.41 -6.87 4.27
C GLU A 79 0.58 -5.60 4.48
N ALA A 80 1.10 -4.64 5.24
CA ALA A 80 0.41 -3.38 5.50
C ALA A 80 0.56 -2.35 4.36
N MET A 81 1.74 -2.31 3.71
CA MET A 81 2.09 -1.35 2.67
C MET A 81 1.48 -1.71 1.31
N ASP A 82 1.45 -3.00 0.96
CA ASP A 82 1.03 -3.46 -0.37
C ASP A 82 -0.37 -2.97 -0.77
N PRO A 83 -1.42 -3.09 0.07
CA PRO A 83 -2.76 -2.68 -0.31
C PRO A 83 -2.88 -1.19 -0.63
N ILE A 84 -2.27 -0.31 0.18
CA ILE A 84 -2.37 1.15 0.00
C ILE A 84 -1.55 1.62 -1.21
N ILE A 85 -0.38 1.02 -1.46
CA ILE A 85 0.46 1.39 -2.59
C ILE A 85 -0.13 0.88 -3.91
N ARG A 86 -0.56 -0.38 -3.99
CA ARG A 86 -1.22 -0.92 -5.19
C ARG A 86 -2.48 -0.15 -5.53
N LEU A 87 -3.29 0.20 -4.53
CA LEU A 87 -4.48 1.03 -4.72
C LEU A 87 -4.15 2.36 -5.42
N ARG A 88 -3.11 3.06 -4.96
CA ARG A 88 -2.67 4.33 -5.54
C ARG A 88 -2.03 4.17 -6.92
N ALA A 89 -1.32 3.07 -7.14
CA ALA A 89 -0.73 2.74 -8.44
C ALA A 89 -1.80 2.46 -9.50
N VAL A 90 -2.85 1.69 -9.15
CA VAL A 90 -4.00 1.42 -10.02
C VAL A 90 -4.80 2.68 -10.34
N GLN A 91 -4.89 3.61 -9.38
CA GLN A 91 -5.48 4.95 -9.57
C GLN A 91 -4.57 5.92 -10.36
N GLU A 92 -3.53 5.40 -10.99
CA GLU A 92 -2.58 6.13 -11.84
C GLU A 92 -1.87 7.32 -11.19
N MET A 93 -1.91 7.41 -9.86
CA MET A 93 -1.25 8.48 -9.11
C MET A 93 0.26 8.48 -9.40
N SER A 94 0.89 9.65 -9.58
CA SER A 94 2.34 9.71 -9.81
C SER A 94 3.13 9.07 -8.66
N PRO A 95 4.35 8.53 -8.89
CA PRO A 95 5.12 7.86 -7.85
C PRO A 95 5.32 8.74 -6.61
N SER A 96 5.76 9.99 -6.80
CA SER A 96 5.99 10.95 -5.72
C SER A 96 4.74 11.21 -4.89
N LYS A 97 3.60 11.36 -5.55
CA LYS A 97 2.32 11.60 -4.89
C LYS A 97 1.83 10.34 -4.15
N ALA A 98 2.01 9.16 -4.74
CA ALA A 98 1.59 7.88 -4.16
C ALA A 98 2.29 7.58 -2.83
N VAL A 99 3.58 7.89 -2.71
CA VAL A 99 4.40 7.57 -1.53
C VAL A 99 4.57 8.72 -0.54
N SER A 100 4.21 9.96 -0.92
CA SER A 100 4.42 11.17 -0.12
C SER A 100 3.93 11.10 1.33
N PHE A 101 2.83 10.37 1.58
CA PHE A 101 2.26 10.21 2.91
C PHE A 101 3.23 9.56 3.91
N ILE A 102 4.16 8.71 3.43
CA ILE A 102 5.12 7.99 4.28
C ILE A 102 5.97 8.99 5.07
N PHE A 103 6.40 10.10 4.45
CA PHE A 103 7.18 11.12 5.12
C PHE A 103 6.41 11.92 6.18
N ALA A 104 5.07 11.96 6.11
CA ALA A 104 4.28 12.73 7.07
C ALA A 104 4.44 12.19 8.50
N ILE A 105 4.66 10.87 8.68
CA ILE A 105 4.68 10.27 10.01
C ILE A 105 5.87 10.73 10.85
N LYS A 106 7.07 10.88 10.27
CA LYS A 106 8.23 11.39 11.01
C LYS A 106 8.02 12.81 11.52
N HIS A 107 7.35 13.66 10.73
CA HIS A 107 7.00 15.02 11.17
C HIS A 107 5.96 15.02 12.29
N LEU A 108 4.95 14.14 12.20
CA LEU A 108 3.92 13.99 13.23
C LEU A 108 4.51 13.48 14.55
N ILE A 109 5.37 12.47 14.49
CA ILE A 109 6.06 11.90 15.66
C ILE A 109 7.00 12.93 16.30
N ARG A 110 7.86 13.58 15.50
CA ARG A 110 8.77 14.64 15.98
C ARG A 110 8.00 15.74 16.71
N LYS A 111 6.92 16.24 16.12
CA LYS A 111 6.08 17.29 16.75
C LYS A 111 5.46 16.87 18.09
N GLU A 112 5.11 15.61 18.28
CA GLU A 112 4.58 15.14 19.58
C GLU A 112 5.70 14.94 20.62
N LEU A 113 6.88 14.49 20.20
CA LEU A 113 8.03 14.27 21.09
C LEU A 113 8.77 15.56 21.44
N ASP A 114 8.80 16.58 20.57
CA ASP A 114 9.41 17.89 20.84
C ASP A 114 8.78 18.61 22.04
N ARG A 115 7.54 18.25 22.39
CA ARG A 115 6.81 18.78 23.56
C ARG A 115 7.24 18.15 24.88
N GLN A 116 8.10 17.14 24.83
CA GLN A 116 8.55 16.38 25.99
C GLN A 116 10.01 16.75 26.32
N PRO A 117 10.46 16.48 27.55
CA PRO A 117 11.87 16.64 27.90
C PRO A 117 12.76 15.85 26.93
N GLN A 118 13.67 16.55 26.26
CA GLN A 118 14.61 15.93 25.34
C GLN A 118 15.74 15.26 26.11
N ASP A 119 15.95 13.98 25.84
CA ASP A 119 17.12 13.25 26.30
C ASP A 119 17.68 12.36 25.18
N LYS A 120 18.83 11.74 25.43
CA LYS A 120 19.49 10.87 24.45
C LYS A 120 18.62 9.69 23.98
N LYS A 121 17.67 9.24 24.82
CA LYS A 121 16.78 8.13 24.46
C LYS A 121 15.73 8.59 23.45
N VAL A 122 15.17 9.79 23.63
CA VAL A 122 14.25 10.41 22.66
C VAL A 122 14.97 10.70 21.34
N GLU A 123 16.19 11.22 21.38
CA GLU A 123 17.00 11.50 20.19
C GLU A 123 17.29 10.24 19.38
N TRP A 124 17.78 9.18 20.04
CA TRP A 124 18.03 7.90 19.38
C TRP A 124 16.75 7.26 18.82
N PHE A 125 15.65 7.35 19.55
CA PHE A 125 14.35 6.87 19.08
C PHE A 125 13.88 7.62 17.83
N LEU A 126 14.03 8.95 17.80
CA LEU A 126 13.70 9.75 16.61
C LEU A 126 14.56 9.33 15.40
N SER A 127 15.85 9.10 15.62
CA SER A 127 16.74 8.59 14.56
C SER A 127 16.30 7.22 14.04
N ALA A 128 15.87 6.30 14.92
CA ALA A 128 15.35 4.99 14.52
C ALA A 128 14.06 5.13 13.69
N VAL A 129 13.15 6.02 14.08
CA VAL A 129 11.94 6.32 13.30
C VAL A 129 12.28 6.89 11.92
N GLU A 130 13.30 7.74 11.81
CA GLU A 130 13.75 8.26 10.52
C GLU A 130 14.28 7.15 9.60
N SER A 131 15.13 6.27 10.12
CA SER A 131 15.59 5.09 9.39
C SER A 131 14.44 4.19 8.95
N ASN A 132 13.47 3.92 9.83
CA ASN A 132 12.29 3.14 9.51
C ASN A 132 11.48 3.78 8.37
N VAL A 133 11.31 5.10 8.38
CA VAL A 133 10.59 5.83 7.32
C VAL A 133 11.31 5.70 5.97
N ASP A 134 12.64 5.71 5.96
CA ASP A 134 13.43 5.52 4.74
C ASP A 134 13.28 4.08 4.22
N GLU A 135 13.27 3.07 5.08
CA GLU A 135 12.98 1.67 4.72
C GLU A 135 11.56 1.49 4.16
N LEU A 136 10.55 2.11 4.79
CA LEU A 136 9.18 2.12 4.30
C LEU A 136 9.09 2.72 2.88
N MET A 137 9.85 3.78 2.63
CA MET A 137 9.89 4.44 1.33
C MET A 137 10.47 3.51 0.26
N LEU A 138 11.58 2.82 0.54
CA LEU A 138 12.18 1.87 -0.40
C LEU A 138 11.19 0.74 -0.76
N ALA A 139 10.59 0.10 0.25
CA ALA A 139 9.59 -0.94 0.04
C ALA A 139 8.38 -0.45 -0.77
N ALA A 140 7.90 0.76 -0.49
CA ALA A 140 6.77 1.34 -1.21
C ALA A 140 7.07 1.60 -2.69
N ILE A 141 8.28 2.02 -3.03
CA ILE A 141 8.68 2.24 -4.43
C ILE A 141 8.69 0.91 -5.20
N ASP A 142 9.24 -0.15 -4.62
CA ASP A 142 9.29 -1.47 -5.26
C ASP A 142 7.88 -1.98 -5.59
N ILE A 143 6.99 -1.95 -4.60
CA ILE A 143 5.57 -2.33 -4.77
C ILE A 143 4.90 -1.48 -5.85
N TYR A 144 5.13 -0.17 -5.84
CA TYR A 144 4.52 0.75 -6.80
C TYR A 144 4.96 0.42 -8.23
N VAL A 145 6.27 0.25 -8.46
CA VAL A 145 6.84 -0.02 -9.79
C VAL A 145 6.37 -1.37 -10.31
N GLU A 146 6.38 -2.41 -9.47
CA GLU A 146 5.87 -3.74 -9.82
C GLU A 146 4.38 -3.68 -10.23
N CYS A 147 3.57 -2.95 -9.46
CA CYS A 147 2.15 -2.78 -9.76
C CYS A 147 1.94 -2.04 -11.09
N ARG A 148 2.64 -0.93 -11.34
CA ARG A 148 2.52 -0.19 -12.61
C ARG A 148 2.97 -1.02 -13.81
N ALA A 149 4.06 -1.78 -13.67
CA ALA A 149 4.51 -2.69 -14.72
C ALA A 149 3.44 -3.74 -15.06
N THR A 150 2.81 -4.31 -14.04
CA THR A 150 1.69 -5.26 -14.20
C THR A 150 0.47 -4.61 -14.86
N VAL A 151 0.07 -3.41 -14.45
CA VAL A 151 -1.04 -2.69 -15.08
C VAL A 151 -0.77 -2.42 -16.56
N TYR A 152 0.45 -2.03 -16.90
CA TYR A 152 0.80 -1.78 -18.30
C TYR A 152 0.87 -3.06 -19.14
N SER A 153 1.41 -4.15 -18.61
CA SER A 153 1.43 -5.43 -19.32
C SER A 153 0.01 -5.93 -19.63
N LEU A 154 -0.92 -5.80 -18.68
CA LEU A 154 -2.32 -6.12 -18.87
C LEU A 154 -2.97 -5.28 -19.97
N ARG A 155 -2.73 -3.96 -19.99
CA ARG A 155 -3.25 -3.07 -21.03
C ARG A 155 -2.74 -3.41 -22.42
N ILE A 156 -1.44 -3.68 -22.53
CA ILE A 156 -0.80 -4.06 -23.80
C ILE A 156 -1.41 -5.38 -24.30
N ASN A 157 -1.56 -6.37 -23.43
CA ASN A 157 -2.14 -7.66 -23.78
C ASN A 157 -3.61 -7.53 -24.21
N GLN A 158 -4.39 -6.72 -23.50
CA GLN A 158 -5.79 -6.44 -23.88
C GLN A 158 -5.89 -5.74 -25.24
N ALA A 159 -5.01 -4.78 -25.53
CA ALA A 159 -4.96 -4.11 -26.82
C ALA A 159 -4.60 -5.09 -27.96
N LYS A 160 -3.56 -5.92 -27.75
CA LYS A 160 -3.16 -6.96 -28.71
C LYS A 160 -4.32 -7.93 -28.99
N GLU A 161 -4.98 -8.40 -27.95
CA GLU A 161 -6.11 -9.33 -28.08
C GLU A 161 -7.29 -8.70 -28.82
N SER A 162 -7.57 -7.42 -28.55
CA SER A 162 -8.62 -6.68 -29.26
C SER A 162 -8.31 -6.54 -30.75
N VAL A 163 -7.07 -6.22 -31.10
CA VAL A 163 -6.62 -6.14 -32.51
C VAL A 163 -6.67 -7.51 -33.18
N LYS A 164 -6.17 -8.56 -32.51
CA LYS A 164 -6.23 -9.95 -33.00
C LYS A 164 -7.67 -10.33 -33.38
N LYS A 165 -8.63 -10.10 -32.47
CA LYS A 165 -10.06 -10.37 -32.70
C LYS A 165 -10.63 -9.61 -33.89
N LEU A 166 -10.22 -8.37 -34.11
CA LEU A 166 -10.65 -7.58 -35.28
C LEU A 166 -10.08 -8.12 -36.60
N LEU A 167 -8.81 -8.54 -36.62
CA LEU A 167 -8.17 -9.12 -37.81
C LEU A 167 -8.81 -10.44 -38.21
N ILE A 168 -9.08 -11.32 -37.24
CA ILE A 168 -9.80 -12.58 -37.47
C ILE A 168 -11.19 -12.31 -38.04
N LYS A 169 -11.95 -11.37 -37.43
CA LYS A 169 -13.28 -10.98 -37.93
C LYS A 169 -13.26 -10.43 -39.36
N LYS A 170 -12.14 -9.84 -39.79
CA LYS A 170 -11.95 -9.31 -41.15
C LYS A 170 -11.35 -10.32 -42.12
N GLU A 171 -11.13 -11.57 -41.68
CA GLU A 171 -10.49 -12.63 -42.46
C GLU A 171 -9.07 -12.26 -42.92
N LEU A 172 -8.45 -11.27 -42.26
CA LEU A 172 -7.09 -10.81 -42.56
C LEU A 172 -6.02 -11.63 -41.83
N MET A 173 -6.45 -12.53 -40.93
CA MET A 173 -5.60 -13.41 -40.13
C MET A 173 -6.40 -14.68 -39.80
N SER A 174 -5.79 -15.85 -39.98
CA SER A 174 -6.36 -17.12 -39.53
C SER A 174 -6.04 -17.34 -38.04
N ASP A 175 -7.02 -17.87 -37.29
CA ASP A 175 -6.71 -18.40 -35.96
C ASP A 175 -5.83 -19.63 -36.12
N ILE A 176 -4.62 -19.59 -35.58
CA ILE A 176 -3.85 -20.80 -35.34
C ILE A 176 -4.50 -21.46 -34.12
N PRO A 177 -5.01 -22.69 -34.23
CA PRO A 177 -5.64 -23.39 -33.10
C PRO A 177 -4.68 -23.42 -31.91
N ASP A 178 -5.18 -23.11 -30.72
CA ASP A 178 -4.40 -23.23 -29.49
C ASP A 178 -4.18 -24.72 -29.20
N ILE A 179 -2.98 -25.22 -29.52
CA ILE A 179 -2.60 -26.64 -29.46
C ILE A 179 -2.89 -27.24 -28.07
N ASN A 180 -2.94 -26.42 -27.02
CA ASN A 180 -3.19 -26.85 -25.66
C ASN A 180 -4.65 -27.27 -25.40
N THR A 181 -5.62 -26.65 -26.07
CA THR A 181 -7.04 -27.01 -25.96
C THR A 181 -7.30 -28.35 -26.66
N ASP A 182 -6.64 -28.59 -27.80
CA ASP A 182 -6.77 -29.84 -28.53
C ASP A 182 -6.11 -31.02 -27.81
N LEU A 183 -4.99 -30.81 -27.10
CA LEU A 183 -4.36 -31.85 -26.29
C LEU A 183 -5.24 -32.30 -25.12
N GLN A 184 -5.88 -31.39 -24.39
CA GLN A 184 -6.83 -31.78 -23.33
C GLN A 184 -8.06 -32.48 -23.90
N THR A 185 -8.53 -32.05 -25.07
CA THR A 185 -9.69 -32.67 -25.74
C THR A 185 -9.35 -34.07 -26.26
N LEU A 186 -8.15 -34.28 -26.80
CA LEU A 186 -7.63 -35.58 -27.23
C LEU A 186 -7.30 -36.52 -26.06
N ILE A 187 -6.80 -36.00 -24.94
CA ILE A 187 -6.57 -36.77 -23.72
C ILE A 187 -7.91 -37.22 -23.11
N ASN A 188 -8.89 -36.31 -23.03
CA ASN A 188 -10.22 -36.62 -22.51
C ASN A 188 -10.97 -37.62 -23.40
N ALA A 189 -10.86 -37.52 -24.73
CA ALA A 189 -11.45 -38.47 -25.68
C ALA A 189 -10.81 -39.87 -25.62
N ARG A 190 -9.51 -39.98 -25.27
CA ARG A 190 -8.83 -41.28 -25.06
C ARG A 190 -9.15 -41.91 -23.70
N CYS A 191 -9.47 -41.12 -22.68
CA CYS A 191 -9.83 -41.63 -21.36
C CYS A 191 -11.28 -42.14 -21.27
N THR A 192 -12.16 -41.77 -22.19
CA THR A 192 -13.56 -42.26 -22.28
C THR A 192 -13.74 -43.45 -23.21
N GLY A 193 -12.76 -44.36 -23.30
CA GLY A 193 -12.83 -45.56 -24.12
C GLY A 193 -14.11 -46.38 -23.89
N ILE A 194 -15.08 -46.18 -24.78
CA ILE A 194 -16.08 -47.18 -25.14
C ILE A 194 -15.60 -47.78 -26.46
N LEU A 195 -15.44 -49.11 -26.41
CA LEU A 195 -14.88 -50.08 -27.37
C LEU A 195 -13.36 -50.24 -27.30
#